data_AF-A0A963Q217-F1
#
_entry.id   AF-A0A963Q217-F1
#
_cell.length_a   1.000
_cell.length_b   1.000
_cell.length_c   1.000
_cell.angle_alpha   90.00
_cell.angle_beta   90.00
_cell.angle_gamma   90.00
#
_symmetry.space_group_name_H-M   'P 1'
#
loop_
_entity.id
_entity.type
_entity.pdbx_description
1 polymer ?
#
loop_
_entity_poly.entity_id
_entity_poly.type
_entity_poly.pdbx_seq_one_letter_code
_entity_poly.pdbx_strand_id
1 'polypeptide(L)' 'MPSMETSLTFFSLALLLGVTPGPDNLFVLVQSATQGRRVGAWVVVGLCLGLVVHTLAVALGLA' A
#
# COMPACT_ATOMS: atom_id res chain seq x y z
N MET A 1 4.84 22.43 -19.11
CA MET A 1 5.59 21.17 -18.98
C MET A 1 6.59 21.35 -17.85
N PRO A 2 6.67 20.43 -16.88
CA PRO A 2 7.64 20.53 -15.78
C PRO A 2 9.06 20.65 -16.35
N SER A 3 9.93 21.39 -15.65
CA SER A 3 11.33 21.51 -16.06
C SER A 3 12.02 20.13 -16.00
N MET A 4 13.04 19.92 -16.83
CA MET A 4 13.77 18.65 -16.91
C MET A 4 14.29 18.19 -15.54
N GLU A 5 14.71 19.14 -14.70
CA GLU A 5 15.15 18.87 -13.32
C GLU A 5 14.01 18.31 -12.44
N THR A 6 12.81 18.87 -12.54
CA THR A 6 11.63 18.37 -11.79
C THR A 6 11.23 16.97 -12.26
N SER A 7 11.29 16.68 -13.56
CA SER A 7 10.99 15.35 -14.07
C SER A 7 12.01 14.30 -13.63
N LEU A 8 13.30 14.63 -13.65
CA LEU A 8 14.37 13.74 -13.18
C LEU A 8 14.26 13.47 -11.67
N THR A 9 14.07 14.51 -10.85
CA THR A 9 13.88 14.34 -9.40
C THR A 9 12.63 13.56 -9.06
N PHE A 10 11.51 13.81 -9.76
CA PHE A 10 10.29 13.02 -9.58
C PHE A 10 10.48 11.56 -9.97
N PHE A 11 11.16 11.28 -11.09
CA PHE A 11 11.46 9.91 -11.52
C PHE A 11 12.30 9.17 -10.48
N SER A 12 13.37 9.79 -9.98
CA SER A 12 14.22 9.18 -8.94
C SER A 12 13.44 8.91 -7.65
N LEU A 13 12.62 9.86 -7.18
CA LEU A 13 11.78 9.66 -6.00
C LEU A 13 10.72 8.58 -6.22
N ALA A 14 10.07 8.56 -7.38
CA ALA A 14 9.08 7.54 -7.73
C ALA A 14 9.72 6.15 -7.75
N LEU A 15 10.96 6.02 -8.25
CA LEU A 15 11.71 4.76 -8.21
C LEU A 15 12.00 4.33 -6.77
N LEU A 16 12.45 5.26 -5.93
CA LEU A 16 12.76 5.01 -4.52
C LEU A 16 11.52 4.56 -3.73
N LEU A 17 10.40 5.25 -3.93
CA LEU A 17 9.11 4.92 -3.31
C LEU A 17 8.53 3.62 -3.87
N GLY A 18 8.70 3.35 -5.16
CA GLY A 18 8.24 2.12 -5.79
C GLY A 18 9.00 0.87 -5.31
N VAL A 19 10.29 1.02 -4.97
CA VAL A 19 11.09 -0.06 -4.39
C VAL A 19 10.80 -0.26 -2.91
N THR A 20 10.27 0.73 -2.21
CA THR A 20 9.96 0.63 -0.78
C THR A 20 8.59 -0.05 -0.62
N PRO A 21 8.52 -1.37 -0.32
CA PRO A 21 7.23 -1.99 -0.07
C PRO A 21 6.61 -1.35 1.19
N GLY A 22 5.36 -0.91 1.08
CA GLY A 22 4.64 -0.37 2.23
C GLY A 22 4.49 -1.39 3.37
N PRO A 23 4.21 -0.94 4.61
CA PRO A 23 4.04 -1.80 5.77
C PRO A 23 2.95 -2.86 5.55
N ASP A 24 1.87 -2.53 4.84
CA ASP A 24 0.79 -3.45 4.47
C ASP A 24 1.26 -4.59 3.56
N ASN A 25 2.03 -4.26 2.52
CA ASN A 25 2.55 -5.25 1.57
C ASN A 25 3.59 -6.15 2.25
N LEU A 26 4.43 -5.60 3.13
CA LEU A 26 5.36 -6.36 3.96
C LEU A 26 4.63 -7.31 4.90
N PHE A 27 3.56 -6.85 5.56
CA PHE A 27 2.77 -7.68 6.47
C PHE A 27 2.14 -8.87 5.75
N VAL A 28 1.52 -8.64 4.58
CA VAL A 28 0.97 -9.70 3.73
C VAL A 28 2.07 -10.65 3.25
N LEU A 29 3.24 -10.15 2.87
CA LEU A 29 4.37 -10.97 2.44
C LEU A 29 4.87 -11.88 3.56
N VAL A 30 5.07 -11.33 4.77
CA VAL A 30 5.54 -12.09 5.93
C VAL A 30 4.52 -13.15 6.34
N GLN A 31 3.22 -12.82 6.40
CA GLN A 31 2.18 -13.82 6.68
C GLN A 31 2.08 -14.89 5.57
N SER A 32 2.16 -14.49 4.30
CA SER A 32 2.14 -15.43 3.18
C SER A 32 3.34 -16.38 3.21
N ALA A 33 4.52 -15.88 3.60
CA ALA A 33 5.75 -16.66 3.66
C ALA A 33 5.78 -17.61 4.88
N THR A 34 5.24 -17.17 6.03
CA THR A 34 5.29 -17.95 7.29
C THR A 34 4.11 -18.92 7.45
N GLN A 35 2.91 -18.53 7.03
CA GLN A 35 1.67 -19.28 7.24
C GLN A 35 1.04 -19.80 5.93
N GLY A 36 1.70 -19.54 4.80
CA GLY A 36 1.31 -20.02 3.48
C GLY A 36 0.39 -19.06 2.72
N ARG A 37 0.34 -19.26 1.40
CA ARG A 37 -0.37 -18.40 0.43
C ARG A 37 -1.85 -18.16 0.78
N ARG A 38 -2.49 -19.16 1.38
CA ARG A 38 -3.93 -19.15 1.69
C ARG A 38 -4.26 -18.22 2.85
N VAL A 39 -3.37 -18.16 3.86
CA VAL A 39 -3.50 -17.24 4.99
C VAL A 39 -3.23 -15.81 4.53
N GLY A 40 -2.19 -15.61 3.71
CA GLY A 40 -1.94 -14.32 3.07
C GLY A 40 -3.13 -13.75 2.30
N ALA A 41 -3.87 -14.59 1.56
CA ALA A 41 -5.08 -14.16 0.85
C ALA A 41 -6.17 -13.65 1.80
N TRP A 42 -6.39 -14.32 2.94
CA TRP A 42 -7.34 -13.85 3.95
C TRP A 42 -6.91 -12.54 4.60
N VAL A 43 -5.61 -12.34 4.83
CA VAL A 43 -5.06 -11.08 5.35
C VAL A 43 -5.33 -9.94 4.37
N VAL A 44 -5.09 -10.15 3.08
CA VAL A 44 -5.37 -9.15 2.04
C VAL A 44 -6.85 -8.75 2.06
N VAL A 45 -7.76 -9.73 2.12
CA VAL A 45 -9.20 -9.45 2.18
C VAL A 45 -9.56 -8.63 3.42
N GLY A 46 -9.02 -9.00 4.60
CA GLY A 46 -9.25 -8.25 5.82
C GLY A 46 -8.73 -6.81 5.75
N LEU A 47 -7.54 -6.62 5.19
CA LEU A 47 -6.93 -5.31 5.02
C LEU A 47 -7.75 -4.43 4.06
N CYS A 48 -8.14 -4.96 2.90
CA CYS A 48 -8.99 -4.26 1.94
C CYS A 48 -10.33 -3.85 2.57
N LEU A 49 -10.96 -4.75 3.33
CA LEU A 49 -12.22 -4.43 4.01
C LEU A 49 -12.04 -3.31 5.04
N GLY A 50 -10.97 -3.36 5.83
CA GLY A 50 -10.61 -2.31 6.78
C GLY A 50 -10.42 -0.95 6.12
N LEU A 51 -9.71 -0.91 4.98
CA LEU A 51 -9.51 0.33 4.22
C LEU A 51 -10.82 0.88 3.66
N VAL A 52 -11.69 0.03 3.13
CA VAL A 52 -13.01 0.46 2.64
C VAL A 52 -13.85 1.04 3.78
N VAL A 53 -13.92 0.34 4.92
CA VAL A 53 -14.66 0.82 6.09
C VAL A 53 -14.10 2.14 6.62
N HIS A 54 -12.77 2.25 6.76
CA HIS A 54 -12.13 3.47 7.22
C HIS A 54 -12.37 4.63 6.25
N THR A 55 -12.24 4.40 4.95
CA THR A 55 -12.48 5.41 3.91
C THR A 55 -13.93 5.84 3.88
N LEU A 56 -14.87 4.92 4.06
CA LEU A 56 -16.30 5.23 4.20
C LEU A 56 -16.57 6.03 5.47
N ALA A 57 -15.94 5.68 6.60
CA ALA A 57 -16.07 6.43 7.84
C ALA A 57 -15.58 7.89 7.68
N VAL A 58 -14.43 8.09 7.03
CA VAL A 58 -13.91 9.43 6.68
C VAL A 58 -14.88 10.15 5.74
N ALA A 59 -15.38 9.49 4.69
CA ALA A 59 -16.32 10.08 3.74
C ALA A 59 -17.66 10.47 4.38
N LEU A 60 -18.09 9.75 5.42
CA LEU A 60 -19.29 10.05 6.22
C LEU A 60 -19.02 11.08 7.34
N GLY A 61 -17.77 11.53 7.51
CA GLY A 61 -17.38 12.55 8.49
C GLY A 61 -17.22 12.05 9.92
N LEU A 62 -16.99 10.75 10.11
CA LEU A 62 -16.82 10.12 11.43
C LEU A 62 -15.37 10.14 11.95
N ALA A 63 -14.40 10.57 11.13
CA ALA A 63 -12.96 10.55 11.42
C ALA A 63 -12.36 11.96 11.34
#